data_AF-R6BTS2-F1
#
_entry.id   AF-R6BTS2-F1
#
_cell.length_a   1.000
_cell.length_b   1.000
_cell.length_c   1.000
_cell.angle_alpha   90.00
_cell.angle_beta   90.00
_cell.angle_gamma   90.00
#
_symmetry.space_group_name_H-M   'P 1'
#
loop_
_entity.id
_entity.type
_entity.pdbx_description
1 polymer ?
#
loop_
_entity_poly.entity_id
_entity_poly.type
_entity_poly.pdbx_seq_one_letter_code
_entity_poly.pdbx_strand_id
1 'polypeptide(L)'
;MEMKDEFLFKTHMLDKNGEKTGVDQIADYMFRADMIYRMKLASDMGLPVLTLIARELEEKFDENSSFPVTATKNDPNAPLYRQNVGRIAKFIMDKLGYVPATGSVRLPAVSKSRYFSTSAVYEKKKKGSYDFKITDFVIHLQKTK
;
A
#
# COMPACT_ATOMS: atom_id res chain seq x y z
N MET A 1 11.19 -3.59 17.67
CA MET A 1 11.47 -3.54 16.22
C MET A 1 10.25 -2.92 15.57
N GLU A 2 10.44 -1.92 14.71
CA GLU A 2 9.30 -1.28 14.04
C GLU A 2 8.73 -2.23 12.96
N MET A 3 7.45 -2.06 12.61
CA MET A 3 6.77 -2.92 11.64
C MET A 3 7.50 -2.94 10.28
N LYS A 4 8.07 -1.79 9.88
CA LYS A 4 8.87 -1.64 8.66
C LYS A 4 10.15 -2.49 8.71
N ASP A 5 10.89 -2.42 9.81
CA ASP A 5 12.15 -3.16 9.96
C ASP A 5 11.91 -4.67 9.90
N GLU A 6 10.80 -5.14 10.50
CA GLU A 6 10.38 -6.53 10.38
C GLU A 6 10.13 -6.97 8.93
N PHE A 7 9.53 -6.09 8.13
CA PHE A 7 9.29 -6.36 6.71
C PHE A 7 10.61 -6.40 5.93
N LEU A 8 11.45 -5.39 6.11
CA LEU A 8 12.74 -5.26 5.41
C LEU A 8 13.68 -6.42 5.74
N PHE A 9 13.68 -6.87 6.99
CA PHE A 9 14.45 -8.05 7.41
C PHE A 9 13.99 -9.35 6.73
N LYS A 10 12.69 -9.50 6.47
CA LYS A 10 12.11 -10.73 5.91
C LYS A 10 12.06 -10.77 4.38
N THR A 11 12.12 -9.62 3.72
CA THR A 11 11.86 -9.53 2.29
C THR A 11 13.11 -9.78 1.44
N HIS A 12 12.98 -10.63 0.43
CA HIS A 12 14.00 -10.82 -0.61
C HIS A 12 13.75 -9.94 -1.84
N MET A 13 12.83 -8.97 -1.75
CA MET A 13 12.58 -8.03 -2.85
C MET A 13 13.84 -7.25 -3.19
N LEU A 14 14.01 -6.97 -4.48
CA LEU A 14 15.02 -6.07 -5.05
C LEU A 14 14.31 -5.04 -5.92
N ASP A 15 14.95 -3.90 -6.10
CA ASP A 15 14.50 -2.83 -6.98
C ASP A 15 14.92 -3.08 -8.45
N LYS A 16 14.72 -2.10 -9.35
CA LYS A 16 15.05 -2.25 -10.78
C LYS A 16 16.55 -2.38 -11.08
N ASN A 17 17.40 -1.99 -10.13
CA ASN A 17 18.85 -2.07 -10.25
C ASN A 17 19.40 -3.33 -9.56
N GLY A 18 18.53 -4.17 -8.98
CA GLY A 18 18.96 -5.33 -8.19
C GLY A 18 19.42 -4.95 -6.77
N GLU A 19 19.08 -3.76 -6.29
CA GLU A 19 19.49 -3.22 -5.00
C GLU A 19 18.32 -3.17 -4.00
N LYS A 20 18.61 -2.73 -2.76
CA LYS A 20 17.59 -2.51 -1.71
C LYS A 20 17.07 -1.08 -1.66
N THR A 21 17.77 -0.12 -2.27
CA THR A 21 17.47 1.31 -2.18
C THR A 21 16.01 1.64 -2.54
N GLY A 22 15.51 1.14 -3.67
CA GLY A 22 14.11 1.34 -4.06
C GLY A 22 13.10 0.60 -3.17
N VAL A 23 13.48 -0.55 -2.61
CA VAL A 23 12.65 -1.31 -1.67
C VAL A 23 12.50 -0.55 -0.35
N ASP A 24 13.58 0.04 0.15
CA ASP A 24 13.60 0.86 1.36
C ASP A 24 12.73 2.11 1.15
N GLN A 25 12.86 2.79 0.00
CA GLN A 25 12.07 3.98 -0.31
C GLN A 25 10.55 3.72 -0.39
N ILE A 26 10.13 2.58 -0.94
CA ILE A 26 8.70 2.22 -0.96
C ILE A 26 8.21 1.73 0.39
N ALA A 27 9.04 1.04 1.16
CA ALA A 27 8.72 0.68 2.53
C ALA A 27 8.56 1.95 3.40
N ASP A 28 9.50 2.88 3.36
CA ASP A 28 9.43 4.16 4.07
C ASP A 28 8.13 4.91 3.73
N TYR A 29 7.65 4.80 2.49
CA TYR A 29 6.38 5.40 2.08
C TYR A 29 5.16 4.63 2.61
N MET A 30 5.07 3.33 2.33
CA MET A 30 3.87 2.54 2.64
C MET A 30 3.67 2.30 4.14
N PHE A 31 4.75 2.32 4.93
CA PHE A 31 4.69 2.14 6.38
C PHE A 31 4.43 3.45 7.15
N ARG A 32 4.27 4.60 6.48
CA ARG A 32 3.82 5.81 7.16
C ARG A 32 2.41 5.64 7.71
N ALA A 33 2.14 6.27 8.85
CA ALA A 33 0.85 6.16 9.54
C ALA A 33 -0.35 6.59 8.67
N ASP A 34 -0.20 7.62 7.84
CA ASP A 34 -1.24 8.10 6.92
C ASP A 34 -1.58 7.07 5.83
N MET A 35 -0.56 6.40 5.28
CA MET A 35 -0.73 5.34 4.28
C MET A 35 -1.39 4.11 4.89
N ILE A 36 -0.92 3.68 6.06
CA ILE A 36 -1.50 2.57 6.81
C ILE A 36 -2.97 2.85 7.15
N TYR A 37 -3.27 4.06 7.63
CA TYR A 37 -4.64 4.48 7.93
C TYR A 37 -5.55 4.41 6.71
N ARG A 38 -5.09 4.86 5.54
CA ARG A 38 -5.87 4.82 4.29
C ARG A 38 -6.10 3.39 3.80
N MET A 39 -5.13 2.50 3.96
CA MET A 39 -5.30 1.07 3.67
C MET A 39 -6.32 0.41 4.61
N LYS A 40 -6.25 0.75 5.90
CA LYS A 40 -7.23 0.33 6.91
C LYS A 40 -8.63 0.82 6.55
N LEU A 41 -8.77 2.12 6.27
CA LEU A 41 -10.04 2.76 5.92
C LEU A 41 -10.66 2.14 4.67
N ALA A 42 -9.88 1.93 3.60
CA ALA A 42 -10.36 1.26 2.39
C ALA A 42 -10.91 -0.14 2.72
N SER A 43 -10.19 -0.90 3.56
CA SER A 43 -10.59 -2.25 3.96
C SER A 43 -11.85 -2.25 4.83
N ASP A 44 -11.95 -1.32 5.79
CA ASP A 44 -13.14 -1.15 6.63
C ASP A 44 -14.39 -0.75 5.81
N MET A 45 -14.20 -0.09 4.66
CA MET A 45 -15.25 0.23 3.68
C MET A 45 -15.56 -0.93 2.72
N GLY A 46 -14.89 -2.08 2.83
CA GLY A 46 -15.03 -3.21 1.92
C GLY A 46 -14.43 -2.97 0.53
N LEU A 47 -13.55 -1.97 0.38
CA LEU A 47 -12.88 -1.64 -0.86
C LEU A 47 -11.52 -2.37 -0.98
N PRO A 48 -10.97 -2.52 -2.20
CA PRO A 48 -9.60 -2.99 -2.37
C PRO A 48 -8.61 -2.15 -1.56
N VAL A 49 -7.64 -2.78 -0.90
CA VAL A 49 -6.76 -2.11 0.08
C VAL A 49 -5.97 -0.93 -0.51
N LEU A 50 -5.61 -1.01 -1.79
CA LEU A 50 -4.87 0.06 -2.47
C LEU A 50 -5.76 1.21 -2.96
N THR A 51 -7.09 1.12 -2.82
CA THR A 51 -8.05 2.08 -3.42
C THR A 51 -7.70 3.53 -3.10
N LEU A 52 -7.37 3.82 -1.84
CA LEU A 52 -7.12 5.17 -1.41
C LEU A 52 -5.67 5.62 -1.61
N ILE A 53 -4.74 4.76 -2.02
CA ILE A 53 -3.30 5.12 -2.12
C ILE A 53 -2.69 4.85 -3.50
N ALA A 54 -3.39 4.15 -4.39
CA ALA A 54 -2.84 3.70 -5.67
C ALA A 54 -2.35 4.85 -6.56
N ARG A 55 -3.09 5.95 -6.65
CA ARG A 55 -2.70 7.11 -7.46
C ARG A 55 -1.39 7.76 -6.97
N GLU A 56 -1.26 7.94 -5.66
CA GLU A 56 -0.04 8.54 -5.09
C GLU A 56 1.17 7.62 -5.21
N LEU A 57 0.95 6.29 -5.11
CA LEU A 57 2.00 5.32 -5.41
C LEU A 57 2.47 5.43 -6.87
N GLU A 58 1.55 5.57 -7.82
CA GLU A 58 1.89 5.80 -9.23
C GLU A 58 2.64 7.12 -9.46
N GLU A 59 2.27 8.19 -8.77
CA GLU A 59 2.94 9.48 -8.90
C GLU A 59 4.34 9.50 -8.29
N LYS A 60 4.52 8.82 -7.14
CA LYS A 60 5.81 8.82 -6.44
C LYS A 60 6.79 7.79 -6.97
N PHE A 61 6.29 6.65 -7.45
CA PHE A 61 7.08 5.53 -7.93
C PHE A 61 6.86 5.32 -9.42
N ASP A 62 7.09 6.40 -10.16
CA ASP A 62 6.98 6.42 -11.62
C ASP A 62 8.09 5.59 -12.30
N GLU A 63 8.14 5.63 -13.63
CA GLU A 63 9.13 4.91 -14.44
C GLU A 63 10.59 5.33 -14.17
N ASN A 64 10.79 6.54 -13.65
CA ASN A 64 12.10 7.07 -13.33
C ASN A 64 12.59 6.60 -11.96
N SER A 65 11.68 6.24 -11.05
CA SER A 65 12.01 5.70 -9.73
C SER A 65 12.78 4.37 -9.80
N SER A 66 13.54 4.04 -8.76
CA SER A 66 14.20 2.73 -8.60
C SER A 66 13.20 1.58 -8.42
N PHE A 67 11.94 1.87 -8.06
CA PHE A 67 10.87 0.89 -7.88
C PHE A 67 9.65 1.24 -8.75
N PRO A 68 9.73 1.07 -10.09
CA PRO A 68 8.77 1.70 -11.00
C PRO A 68 7.44 0.95 -11.08
N VAL A 69 6.40 1.48 -10.42
CA VAL A 69 5.04 0.88 -10.45
C VAL A 69 4.24 1.28 -11.68
N THR A 70 4.67 2.33 -12.39
CA THR A 70 4.06 2.83 -13.63
C THR A 70 4.73 2.31 -14.91
N ALA A 71 5.64 1.35 -14.81
CA ALA A 71 6.28 0.79 -16.00
C ALA A 71 5.23 0.13 -16.93
N THR A 72 5.45 0.30 -18.24
CA THR A 72 4.49 -0.07 -19.29
C THR A 72 4.63 -1.54 -19.73
N LYS A 73 3.78 -1.99 -20.66
CA LYS A 73 3.75 -3.39 -21.15
C LYS A 73 5.07 -3.89 -21.76
N ASN A 74 5.96 -2.97 -22.15
CA ASN A 74 7.25 -3.31 -22.74
C ASN A 74 8.32 -3.62 -21.68
N ASP A 75 8.06 -3.29 -20.41
CA ASP A 75 8.89 -3.71 -19.30
C ASP A 75 8.33 -5.04 -18.73
N PRO A 76 9.03 -6.17 -18.91
CA PRO A 76 8.59 -7.47 -18.40
C PRO A 76 8.50 -7.50 -16.87
N ASN A 77 9.19 -6.61 -16.16
CA ASN A 77 9.17 -6.49 -14.70
C ASN A 77 8.09 -5.54 -14.19
N ALA A 78 7.39 -4.81 -15.06
CA ALA A 78 6.32 -3.89 -14.64
C ALA A 78 5.25 -4.55 -13.75
N PRO A 79 4.77 -5.78 -14.03
CA PRO A 79 3.85 -6.46 -13.13
C PRO A 79 4.47 -6.81 -11.77
N LEU A 80 5.77 -7.12 -11.72
CA LEU A 80 6.47 -7.54 -10.51
C LEU A 80 6.49 -6.45 -9.44
N TYR A 81 6.82 -5.20 -9.81
CA TYR A 81 6.86 -4.10 -8.85
C TYR A 81 5.48 -3.81 -8.26
N ARG A 82 4.42 -3.85 -9.09
CA ARG A 82 3.04 -3.71 -8.60
C ARG A 82 2.61 -4.88 -7.70
N GLN A 83 3.02 -6.10 -8.01
CA GLN A 83 2.78 -7.26 -7.15
C GLN A 83 3.50 -7.11 -5.80
N ASN A 84 4.71 -6.56 -5.80
CA ASN A 84 5.47 -6.30 -4.58
C ASN A 84 4.78 -5.25 -3.69
N VAL A 85 4.15 -4.22 -4.26
CA VAL A 85 3.24 -3.32 -3.50
C VAL A 85 2.11 -4.12 -2.83
N GLY A 86 1.49 -5.04 -3.56
CA GLY A 86 0.47 -5.94 -3.00
C GLY A 86 1.00 -6.81 -1.86
N ARG A 87 2.24 -7.29 -1.94
CA ARG A 87 2.92 -8.05 -0.88
C ARG A 87 3.22 -7.20 0.36
N ILE A 88 3.65 -5.95 0.16
CA ILE A 88 3.84 -4.98 1.26
C ILE A 88 2.51 -4.71 1.96
N ALA A 89 1.46 -4.39 1.20
CA ALA A 89 0.12 -4.17 1.75
C ALA A 89 -0.38 -5.40 2.53
N LYS A 90 -0.22 -6.60 1.98
CA LYS A 90 -0.55 -7.85 2.67
C LYS A 90 0.14 -7.98 4.02
N PHE A 91 1.44 -7.68 4.08
CA PHE A 91 2.20 -7.73 5.32
C PHE A 91 1.63 -6.75 6.36
N ILE A 92 1.41 -5.49 5.99
CA ILE A 92 0.85 -4.47 6.87
C ILE A 92 -0.53 -4.90 7.39
N MET A 93 -1.41 -5.34 6.50
CA MET A 93 -2.78 -5.75 6.86
C MET A 93 -2.77 -6.95 7.82
N ASP A 94 -1.94 -7.98 7.57
CA ASP A 94 -1.83 -9.13 8.48
C ASP A 94 -1.29 -8.72 9.87
N LYS A 95 -0.30 -7.83 9.92
CA LYS A 95 0.22 -7.27 11.19
C LYS A 95 -0.86 -6.54 11.98
N LEU A 96 -1.79 -5.90 11.27
CA LEU A 96 -2.97 -5.27 11.86
C LEU A 96 -4.13 -6.25 12.09
N GLY A 97 -4.00 -7.55 11.83
CA GLY A 97 -5.06 -8.54 12.08
C GLY A 97 -6.21 -8.55 11.06
N TYR A 98 -5.96 -7.96 9.89
CA TYR A 98 -6.84 -8.04 8.73
C TYR A 98 -6.46 -9.24 7.87
N VAL A 99 -7.46 -9.93 7.32
CA VAL A 99 -7.28 -11.08 6.43
C VAL A 99 -7.99 -10.82 5.10
N PRO A 100 -7.51 -11.39 3.98
CA PRO A 100 -8.21 -11.27 2.70
C PRO A 100 -9.65 -11.82 2.81
N ALA A 101 -10.64 -11.00 2.49
CA ALA A 101 -12.06 -11.38 2.48
C ALA A 101 -12.44 -12.12 1.19
N THR A 102 -11.80 -11.71 0.08
CA THR A 102 -11.97 -12.29 -1.25
C THR A 102 -10.66 -12.13 -2.04
N GLY A 103 -10.61 -12.68 -3.24
CA GLY A 103 -9.50 -12.49 -4.18
C GLY A 103 -9.33 -11.02 -4.60
N SER A 104 -8.36 -10.76 -5.48
CA SER A 104 -8.16 -9.41 -6.01
C SER A 104 -9.35 -8.98 -6.87
N VAL A 105 -9.95 -7.84 -6.54
CA VAL A 105 -11.03 -7.22 -7.32
C VAL A 105 -10.56 -5.92 -7.95
N ARG A 106 -11.30 -5.43 -8.94
CA ARG A 106 -10.95 -4.21 -9.69
C ARG A 106 -10.92 -2.98 -8.77
N LEU A 107 -9.89 -2.15 -8.91
CA LEU A 107 -9.86 -0.87 -8.24
C LEU A 107 -11.01 0.03 -8.75
N PRO A 108 -11.80 0.65 -7.87
CA PRO A 108 -12.88 1.53 -8.28
C PRO A 108 -12.33 2.83 -8.87
N ALA A 109 -13.16 3.55 -9.65
CA ALA A 109 -12.75 4.78 -10.34
C ALA A 109 -12.23 5.87 -9.38
N VAL A 110 -12.72 5.90 -8.14
CA VAL A 110 -12.25 6.83 -7.09
C VAL A 110 -10.76 6.68 -6.78
N SER A 111 -10.16 5.52 -7.06
CA SER A 111 -8.71 5.32 -6.91
C SER A 111 -7.87 6.12 -7.88
N LYS A 112 -8.45 6.54 -9.02
CA LYS A 112 -7.77 7.22 -10.15
C LYS A 112 -6.51 6.49 -10.66
N SER A 113 -6.37 5.22 -10.33
CA SER A 113 -5.22 4.40 -10.71
C SER A 113 -5.26 4.08 -12.20
N ARG A 114 -4.10 4.19 -12.85
CA ARG A 114 -3.90 3.85 -14.26
C ARG A 114 -3.19 2.51 -14.44
N TYR A 115 -2.38 2.11 -13.47
CA TYR A 115 -1.48 0.95 -13.56
C TYR A 115 -1.86 -0.18 -12.60
N PHE A 116 -2.38 0.12 -11.41
CA PHE A 116 -2.97 -0.89 -10.53
C PHE A 116 -4.40 -1.21 -10.98
N SER A 117 -4.59 -2.36 -11.61
CA SER A 117 -5.91 -2.79 -12.08
C SER A 117 -6.76 -3.42 -10.97
N THR A 118 -6.13 -4.24 -10.12
CA THR A 118 -6.79 -4.99 -9.06
C THR A 118 -6.01 -4.96 -7.74
N SER A 119 -6.72 -5.18 -6.64
CA SER A 119 -6.12 -5.36 -5.31
C SER A 119 -7.05 -6.17 -4.43
N ALA A 120 -6.50 -6.81 -3.39
CA ALA A 120 -7.28 -7.63 -2.47
C ALA A 120 -8.13 -6.76 -1.55
N VAL A 121 -9.31 -7.26 -1.20
CA VAL A 121 -10.18 -6.71 -0.17
C VAL A 121 -9.87 -7.42 1.14
N TYR A 122 -9.76 -6.66 2.22
CA TYR A 122 -9.45 -7.20 3.54
C TYR A 122 -10.55 -6.91 4.53
N GLU A 123 -10.68 -7.78 5.53
CA GLU A 123 -11.60 -7.63 6.64
C GLU A 123 -10.89 -7.89 7.97
N LYS A 124 -11.26 -7.15 9.01
CA LYS A 124 -10.72 -7.34 10.36
C LYS A 124 -11.33 -8.60 10.96
N LYS A 125 -10.50 -9.60 11.28
CA LYS A 125 -10.97 -10.86 11.92
C LYS A 125 -10.33 -11.17 13.25
N LYS A 126 -9.10 -10.70 13.47
CA LYS A 126 -8.30 -11.05 14.64
C LYS A 126 -7.63 -9.81 15.21
N LYS A 127 -7.17 -9.92 16.46
CA LYS A 127 -6.24 -8.95 17.02
C LYS A 127 -4.93 -9.01 16.23
N GLY A 128 -4.46 -7.86 15.77
CA GLY A 128 -3.15 -7.74 15.14
C GLY A 128 -2.01 -7.87 16.16
N SER A 129 -0.81 -8.11 15.65
CA SER A 129 0.43 -7.95 16.46
C SER A 129 0.77 -6.48 16.68
N TYR A 130 0.22 -5.60 15.82
CA TYR A 130 0.29 -4.15 15.94
C TYR A 130 -1.12 -3.58 16.09
N ASP A 131 -1.24 -2.56 16.92
CA ASP A 131 -2.46 -1.77 17.08
C ASP A 131 -2.25 -0.39 16.44
N PHE A 132 -3.24 0.08 15.68
CA PHE A 132 -3.20 1.39 15.06
C PHE A 132 -4.10 2.32 15.86
N LYS A 133 -3.48 3.27 16.58
CA LYS A 133 -4.19 4.25 17.40
C LYS A 133 -4.00 5.64 16.82
N ILE A 134 -5.10 6.39 16.74
CA ILE A 134 -5.05 7.80 16.43
C ILE A 134 -5.22 8.54 17.74
N THR A 135 -4.18 9.24 18.18
CA THR A 135 -4.19 10.09 19.36
C THR A 135 -4.20 11.54 18.88
N ASP A 136 -5.16 12.32 19.38
CA ASP A 136 -5.40 13.73 19.05
C ASP A 136 -5.89 13.99 17.62
N PHE A 137 -7.22 14.14 17.48
CA PHE A 137 -7.86 14.61 16.25
C PHE A 137 -8.41 16.02 16.47
N VAL A 138 -7.87 17.00 15.76
CA VAL A 138 -8.42 18.36 15.73
C VAL A 138 -8.86 18.65 14.30
N ILE A 139 -10.17 18.57 14.06
CA ILE A 139 -10.79 18.90 12.77
C ILE A 139 -11.59 20.19 12.95
N HIS A 140 -11.14 21.27 12.34
CA HIS A 140 -11.91 22.52 12.27
C HIS A 140 -12.59 22.62 10.90
N LEU A 141 -13.92 22.57 10.90
CA LEU A 141 -14.74 22.91 9.74
C LEU A 141 -15.25 24.33 9.91
N GLN A 142 -14.93 25.21 8.97
CA GLN A 142 -15.49 26.55 8.91
C GLN A 142 -16.39 26.67 7.69
N LYS A 143 -17.58 27.24 7.89
CA LYS A 143 -18.51 27.55 6.82
C LYS A 143 -17.97 28.72 6.01
N THR A 144 -17.82 28.58 4.70
CA THR A 144 -17.60 29.72 3.81
C THR A 144 -18.90 30.51 3.66
N LYS A 145 -18.78 31.85 3.66
CA LYS A 145 -19.89 32.74 3.28
C LYS A 145 -20.31 32.50 1.83
#